data_AF-A0A543DK41-F1
#
_entry.id   AF-A0A543DK41-F1
#
_cell.length_a   1.000
_cell.length_b   1.000
_cell.length_c   1.000
_cell.angle_alpha   90.00
_cell.angle_beta   90.00
_cell.angle_gamma   90.00
#
_symmetry.space_group_name_H-M   'P 1'
#
loop_
_entity.id
_entity.type
_entity.pdbx_description
1 polymer ?
#
loop_
_entity_poly.entity_id
_entity_poly.type
_entity_poly.pdbx_seq_one_letter_code
_entity_poly.pdbx_strand_id
1 'polypeptide(L)'
;MTASYAPEDLLSVVPTIRSGVEEAAGLVNGIISGVDSVLRELPPELVGGVRDGVAEVRRLFEDVIGQLRRALDEAGDPAALRAAGEAWVGEIGGVASNLSALAVEGSTQAAHHWTGPAAEAYHRALRPQYLALDAVKTTGNAIDTVFNALARAIVEFWMDIEVALIALLVGLAAAALPAVVPLTTAAAIAAAAASLIAFGTAVSSAITMFTDLANETSVRTAELGRRVHDGTGFVQGSWPVSAAEEFSDASLTDGDPTEWNLR
;
A
#
# COMPACT_ATOMS: atom_id res chain seq x y z
N MET A 1 -5.56 4.61 -20.46
CA MET A 1 -4.37 5.46 -20.28
C MET A 1 -4.28 5.76 -18.80
N THR A 2 -3.45 5.03 -18.06
CA THR A 2 -3.20 5.30 -16.64
C THR A 2 -2.10 6.37 -16.58
N ALA A 3 -2.47 7.59 -16.20
CA ALA A 3 -1.48 8.63 -15.96
C ALA A 3 -0.55 8.17 -14.82
N SER A 4 0.76 8.38 -15.00
CA SER A 4 1.75 8.10 -13.98
C SER A 4 1.66 9.18 -12.91
N TYR A 5 0.83 8.97 -11.89
CA TYR A 5 0.67 9.90 -10.77
C TYR A 5 1.89 9.86 -9.84
N ALA A 6 2.41 11.04 -9.50
CA ALA A 6 3.64 11.23 -8.75
C ALA A 6 3.35 11.44 -7.25
N PRO A 7 4.30 11.14 -6.35
CA PRO A 7 4.12 11.35 -4.90
C PRO A 7 3.77 12.80 -4.50
N GLU A 8 4.14 13.81 -5.29
CA GLU A 8 3.69 15.19 -5.10
C GLU A 8 2.16 15.37 -5.15
N ASP A 9 1.43 14.44 -5.80
CA ASP A 9 -0.02 14.55 -5.98
C ASP A 9 -0.75 14.48 -4.62
N LEU A 10 -0.32 13.60 -3.70
CA LEU A 10 -0.97 13.44 -2.40
C LEU A 10 -0.91 14.67 -1.49
N LEU A 11 0.23 15.37 -1.52
CA LEU A 11 0.43 16.60 -0.75
C LEU A 11 -0.50 17.72 -1.20
N SER A 12 -1.00 17.67 -2.44
CA SER A 12 -2.00 18.60 -2.97
C SER A 12 -3.43 18.10 -2.81
N VAL A 13 -3.66 16.79 -2.98
CA VAL A 13 -4.99 16.18 -2.95
C VAL A 13 -5.61 16.21 -1.55
N VAL A 14 -4.86 15.84 -0.50
CA VAL A 14 -5.41 15.79 0.86
C VAL A 14 -5.90 17.17 1.35
N PRO A 15 -5.14 18.26 1.19
CA PRO A 15 -5.65 19.61 1.47
C PRO A 15 -6.88 19.98 0.64
N THR A 16 -6.91 19.64 -0.66
CA THR A 16 -8.07 19.88 -1.53
C THR A 16 -9.31 19.15 -1.02
N ILE A 17 -9.17 17.90 -0.59
CA ILE A 17 -10.27 17.13 0.00
C ILE A 17 -10.76 17.80 1.29
N ARG A 18 -9.86 18.25 2.17
CA ARG A 18 -10.24 18.96 3.40
C ARG A 18 -11.03 20.24 3.08
N SER A 19 -10.56 21.05 2.14
CA SER A 19 -11.27 22.25 1.68
C SER A 19 -12.64 21.91 1.08
N GLY A 20 -12.72 20.88 0.23
CA GLY A 20 -13.99 20.48 -0.38
C GLY A 20 -15.00 19.93 0.63
N VAL A 21 -14.55 19.30 1.70
CA VAL A 21 -15.43 18.89 2.82
C VAL A 21 -16.03 20.10 3.53
N GLU A 22 -15.25 21.15 3.74
CA GLU A 22 -15.74 22.40 4.33
C GLU A 22 -16.74 23.10 3.42
N GLU A 23 -16.47 23.13 2.11
CA GLU A 23 -17.39 23.68 1.11
C GLU A 23 -18.70 22.88 1.05
N ALA A 24 -18.63 21.54 1.06
CA ALA A 24 -19.80 20.67 1.12
C ALA A 24 -20.64 20.93 2.38
N ALA A 25 -19.99 21.14 3.53
CA ALA A 25 -20.69 21.51 4.77
C ALA A 25 -21.42 22.85 4.61
N GLY A 26 -20.79 23.83 3.97
CA GLY A 26 -21.41 25.12 3.65
C GLY A 26 -22.65 24.96 2.78
N LEU A 27 -22.57 24.16 1.72
CA LEU A 27 -23.69 23.90 0.81
C LEU A 27 -24.84 23.17 1.50
N VAL A 28 -24.56 22.13 2.30
CA VAL A 28 -25.60 21.42 3.08
C VAL A 28 -26.29 22.38 4.05
N ASN A 29 -25.54 23.20 4.78
CA ASN A 29 -26.11 24.20 5.68
C ASN A 29 -26.94 25.26 4.94
N GLY A 30 -26.52 25.64 3.73
CA GLY A 30 -27.26 26.54 2.84
C GLY A 30 -28.60 25.94 2.41
N ILE A 31 -28.60 24.68 1.98
CA ILE A 31 -29.82 23.94 1.62
C ILE A 31 -30.77 23.88 2.81
N ILE A 32 -30.30 23.46 3.99
CA ILE A 32 -31.10 23.34 5.21
C ILE A 32 -31.69 24.71 5.59
N SER A 33 -30.89 25.78 5.56
CA SER A 33 -31.36 27.13 5.89
C SER A 33 -32.40 27.64 4.91
N GLY A 34 -32.23 27.34 3.61
CA GLY A 34 -33.20 27.68 2.56
C GLY A 34 -34.53 26.95 2.76
N VAL A 35 -34.47 25.64 3.03
CA VAL A 35 -35.64 24.82 3.37
C VAL A 35 -36.33 25.37 4.61
N ASP A 36 -35.60 25.63 5.69
CA ASP A 36 -36.17 26.15 6.93
C ASP A 36 -36.86 27.50 6.74
N SER A 37 -36.35 28.35 5.84
CA SER A 37 -36.99 29.62 5.47
C SER A 37 -38.35 29.38 4.82
N VAL A 38 -38.44 28.42 3.89
CA VAL A 38 -39.70 28.04 3.23
C VAL A 38 -40.68 27.45 4.25
N LEU A 39 -40.21 26.58 5.13
CA LEU A 39 -41.06 25.86 6.08
C LEU A 39 -41.73 26.79 7.10
N ARG A 40 -41.18 27.98 7.37
CA ARG A 40 -41.80 28.98 8.25
C ARG A 40 -43.07 29.60 7.65
N GLU A 41 -43.17 29.63 6.32
CA GLU A 41 -44.28 30.23 5.59
C GLU A 41 -45.40 29.21 5.29
N LEU A 42 -45.14 27.90 5.52
CA LEU A 42 -46.05 26.82 5.16
C LEU A 42 -46.94 26.35 6.34
N PRO A 43 -48.19 25.91 6.06
CA PRO A 43 -49.05 25.27 7.05
C PRO A 43 -48.41 24.00 7.64
N PRO A 44 -48.54 23.73 8.95
CA PRO A 44 -47.89 22.60 9.63
C PRO A 44 -48.17 21.23 8.99
N GLU A 45 -49.35 21.05 8.37
CA GLU A 45 -49.72 19.78 7.75
C GLU A 45 -48.84 19.40 6.55
N LEU A 46 -48.17 20.38 5.92
CA LEU A 46 -47.31 20.17 4.74
C LEU A 46 -45.81 20.04 5.09
N VAL A 47 -45.45 20.22 6.37
CA VAL A 47 -44.06 20.39 6.80
C VAL A 47 -43.38 19.07 7.22
N GLY A 48 -44.16 18.07 7.64
CA GLY A 48 -43.66 16.83 8.25
C GLY A 48 -42.61 16.10 7.41
N GLY A 49 -42.97 15.67 6.20
CA GLY A 49 -42.07 14.90 5.33
C GLY A 49 -40.82 15.68 4.87
N VAL A 50 -40.91 17.00 4.78
CA VAL A 50 -39.77 17.85 4.42
C VAL A 50 -38.76 17.93 5.57
N ARG A 51 -39.24 18.00 6.83
CA ARG A 51 -38.36 17.96 8.01
C ARG A 51 -37.64 16.62 8.15
N ASP A 52 -38.34 15.51 7.89
CA ASP A 52 -37.73 14.19 7.91
C ASP A 52 -36.61 14.09 6.85
N GLY A 53 -36.86 14.65 5.65
CA GLY A 53 -35.85 14.70 4.60
C GLY A 53 -34.64 15.57 4.95
N VAL A 54 -34.83 16.72 5.63
CA VAL A 54 -33.73 17.54 6.16
C VAL A 54 -32.90 16.77 7.19
N ALA A 55 -33.57 16.05 8.10
CA ALA A 55 -32.89 15.21 9.09
C ALA A 55 -32.07 14.11 8.42
N GLU A 56 -32.60 13.50 7.36
CA GLU A 56 -31.89 12.48 6.59
C GLU A 56 -30.66 13.04 5.86
N VAL A 57 -30.77 14.20 5.21
CA VAL A 57 -29.62 14.87 4.58
C VAL A 57 -28.52 15.15 5.59
N ARG A 58 -28.87 15.64 6.79
CA ARG A 58 -27.90 15.87 7.86
C ARG A 58 -27.23 14.57 8.30
N ARG A 59 -28.02 13.52 8.54
CA ARG A 59 -27.52 12.21 8.95
C ARG A 59 -26.56 11.63 7.92
N LEU A 60 -26.92 11.66 6.63
CA LEU A 60 -26.09 11.18 5.53
C LEU A 60 -24.78 11.95 5.43
N PHE A 61 -24.84 13.28 5.57
CA PHE A 61 -23.64 14.12 5.55
C PHE A 61 -22.70 13.80 6.72
N GLU A 62 -23.24 13.72 7.95
CA GLU A 62 -22.45 13.40 9.13
C GLU A 62 -21.79 12.01 9.04
N ASP A 63 -22.52 11.02 8.54
CA ASP A 63 -21.99 9.65 8.37
C ASP A 63 -20.85 9.62 7.35
N VAL A 64 -21.06 10.15 6.15
CA VAL A 64 -20.06 10.09 5.08
C VAL A 64 -18.83 10.94 5.41
N ILE A 65 -19.00 12.13 5.99
CA ILE A 65 -17.87 12.94 6.44
C ILE A 65 -17.15 12.29 7.63
N GLY A 66 -17.87 11.62 8.53
CA GLY A 66 -17.27 10.86 9.63
C GLY A 66 -16.41 9.68 9.14
N GLN A 67 -16.83 9.01 8.07
CA GLN A 67 -16.02 7.98 7.40
C GLN A 67 -14.77 8.59 6.74
N LEU A 68 -14.94 9.67 5.99
CA LEU A 68 -13.83 10.33 5.30
C LEU A 68 -12.79 10.91 6.27
N ARG A 69 -13.21 11.50 7.40
CA ARG A 69 -12.29 12.01 8.42
C ARG A 69 -11.43 10.91 9.03
N ARG A 70 -12.03 9.76 9.35
CA ARG A 70 -11.28 8.60 9.85
C ARG A 70 -10.26 8.13 8.83
N ALA A 71 -10.62 8.07 7.55
CA ALA A 71 -9.68 7.73 6.49
C ALA A 71 -8.54 8.76 6.35
N LEU A 72 -8.85 10.06 6.50
CA LEU A 72 -7.86 11.15 6.40
C LEU A 72 -6.84 11.15 7.54
N ASP A 73 -7.22 10.68 8.72
CA ASP A 73 -6.30 10.53 9.87
C ASP A 73 -5.30 9.39 9.64
N GLU A 74 -5.65 8.42 8.78
CA GLU A 74 -4.83 7.27 8.40
C GLU A 74 -4.43 7.33 6.90
N ALA A 75 -4.16 8.52 6.37
CA ALA A 75 -3.97 8.73 4.93
C ALA A 75 -2.81 7.96 4.27
N GLY A 76 -1.92 7.37 5.09
CA GLY A 76 -0.75 6.64 4.65
C GLY A 76 0.37 7.56 4.17
N ASP A 77 1.51 6.95 3.84
CA ASP A 77 2.67 7.65 3.31
C ASP A 77 3.29 6.88 2.12
N PRO A 78 2.84 7.17 0.89
CA PRO A 78 3.38 6.54 -0.31
C PRO A 78 4.85 6.89 -0.58
N ALA A 79 5.36 8.01 -0.05
CA ALA A 79 6.76 8.34 -0.20
C ALA A 79 7.61 7.44 0.71
N ALA A 80 7.20 7.25 1.98
CA ALA A 80 7.85 6.33 2.90
C ALA A 80 7.81 4.88 2.40
N LEU A 81 6.69 4.42 1.82
CA LEU A 81 6.61 3.08 1.22
C LEU A 81 7.60 2.90 0.07
N ARG A 82 7.67 3.86 -0.86
CA ARG A 82 8.63 3.81 -1.98
C ARG A 82 10.07 3.86 -1.49
N ALA A 83 10.38 4.73 -0.54
CA ALA A 83 11.71 4.82 0.06
C ALA A 83 12.11 3.51 0.76
N ALA A 84 11.19 2.86 1.47
CA ALA A 84 11.43 1.56 2.06
C ALA A 84 11.69 0.48 0.99
N GLY A 85 10.98 0.52 -0.14
CA GLY A 85 11.18 -0.41 -1.27
C GLY A 85 12.55 -0.22 -1.92
N GLU A 86 12.92 1.03 -2.17
CA GLU A 86 14.22 1.40 -2.70
C GLU A 86 15.36 0.97 -1.77
N ALA A 87 15.20 1.11 -0.45
CA ALA A 87 16.19 0.63 0.52
C ALA A 87 16.35 -0.90 0.45
N TRP A 88 15.26 -1.66 0.31
CA TRP A 88 15.33 -3.13 0.14
C TRP A 88 16.09 -3.54 -1.12
N VAL A 89 15.90 -2.85 -2.23
CA VAL A 89 16.58 -3.18 -3.49
C VAL A 89 18.01 -2.65 -3.50
N GLY A 90 18.23 -1.40 -3.10
CA GLY A 90 19.51 -0.71 -3.17
C GLY A 90 20.50 -1.19 -2.11
N GLU A 91 20.09 -1.21 -0.85
CA GLU A 91 20.99 -1.54 0.27
C GLU A 91 21.12 -3.05 0.43
N ILE A 92 20.00 -3.78 0.49
CA ILE A 92 20.01 -5.22 0.75
C ILE A 92 20.25 -5.99 -0.55
N GLY A 93 19.45 -5.74 -1.59
CA GLY A 93 19.58 -6.38 -2.89
C GLY A 93 20.91 -6.06 -3.59
N GLY A 94 21.40 -4.82 -3.45
CA GLY A 94 22.69 -4.39 -3.99
C GLY A 94 23.87 -5.10 -3.33
N VAL A 95 23.91 -5.16 -2.00
CA VAL A 95 24.94 -5.91 -1.26
C VAL A 95 24.88 -7.40 -1.60
N ALA A 96 23.69 -8.00 -1.62
CA ALA A 96 23.53 -9.41 -1.98
C ALA A 96 24.02 -9.70 -3.42
N SER A 97 23.70 -8.81 -4.37
CA SER A 97 24.17 -8.93 -5.76
C SER A 97 25.69 -8.77 -5.90
N ASN A 98 26.31 -7.90 -5.10
CA ASN A 98 27.76 -7.72 -5.12
C ASN A 98 28.47 -8.95 -4.53
N LEU A 99 27.95 -9.49 -3.43
CA LEU A 99 28.46 -10.72 -2.84
C LEU A 99 28.25 -11.93 -3.74
N SER A 100 27.12 -12.01 -4.45
CA SER A 100 26.86 -13.15 -5.34
C SER A 100 27.83 -13.17 -6.52
N ALA A 101 28.26 -12.01 -7.01
CA ALA A 101 29.30 -11.91 -8.03
C ALA A 101 30.66 -12.46 -7.55
N LEU A 102 30.96 -12.35 -6.24
CA LEU A 102 32.18 -12.92 -5.63
C LEU A 102 32.05 -14.42 -5.33
N ALA A 103 30.83 -14.94 -5.26
CA ALA A 103 30.54 -16.36 -5.06
C ALA A 103 30.54 -17.16 -6.37
N VAL A 104 30.97 -16.57 -7.49
CA VAL A 104 31.15 -17.28 -8.77
C VAL A 104 32.52 -17.94 -8.81
N GLU A 105 32.57 -19.20 -9.20
CA GLU A 105 33.81 -19.96 -9.35
C GLU A 105 34.75 -19.27 -10.36
N GLY A 106 36.02 -19.07 -9.98
CA GLY A 106 37.01 -18.33 -10.79
C GLY A 106 36.93 -16.80 -10.69
N SER A 107 36.03 -16.23 -9.88
CA SER A 107 35.96 -14.76 -9.68
C SER A 107 37.03 -14.21 -8.73
N THR A 108 37.74 -15.08 -8.00
CA THR A 108 38.78 -14.69 -7.05
C THR A 108 40.15 -15.14 -7.53
N GLN A 109 41.18 -14.31 -7.32
CA GLN A 109 42.56 -14.69 -7.68
C GLN A 109 43.03 -15.95 -6.93
N ALA A 110 42.50 -16.19 -5.73
CA ALA A 110 42.75 -17.40 -4.95
C ALA A 110 42.32 -18.68 -5.70
N ALA A 111 41.23 -18.64 -6.47
CA ALA A 111 40.74 -19.80 -7.23
C ALA A 111 41.72 -20.28 -8.31
N HIS A 112 42.62 -19.43 -8.80
CA HIS A 112 43.59 -19.81 -9.84
C HIS A 112 44.89 -20.39 -9.29
N HIS A 113 45.16 -20.20 -7.99
CA HIS A 113 46.43 -20.58 -7.37
C HIS A 113 46.28 -21.57 -6.23
N TRP A 114 45.07 -21.75 -5.69
CA TRP A 114 44.76 -22.70 -4.63
C TRP A 114 44.15 -23.97 -5.21
N THR A 115 44.81 -25.10 -5.00
CA THR A 115 44.37 -26.42 -5.47
C THR A 115 44.43 -27.44 -4.34
N GLY A 116 43.75 -28.57 -4.53
CA GLY A 116 43.72 -29.69 -3.57
C GLY A 116 42.35 -29.87 -2.90
N PRO A 117 42.21 -30.86 -2.01
CA PRO A 117 40.92 -31.24 -1.42
C PRO A 117 40.19 -30.11 -0.67
N ALA A 118 40.95 -29.23 0.01
CA ALA A 118 40.40 -28.07 0.70
C ALA A 118 39.87 -27.00 -0.27
N ALA A 119 40.56 -26.77 -1.39
CA ALA A 119 40.09 -25.86 -2.44
C ALA A 119 38.80 -26.38 -3.09
N GLU A 120 38.72 -27.68 -3.36
CA GLU A 120 37.52 -28.35 -3.88
C GLU A 120 36.33 -28.24 -2.89
N ALA A 121 36.58 -28.43 -1.59
CA ALA A 121 35.57 -28.24 -0.55
C ALA A 121 35.06 -26.79 -0.49
N TYR A 122 35.95 -25.82 -0.65
CA TYR A 122 35.58 -24.40 -0.74
C TYR A 122 34.76 -24.10 -2.00
N HIS A 123 35.19 -24.55 -3.19
CA HIS A 123 34.47 -24.34 -4.44
C HIS A 123 33.06 -24.94 -4.43
N ARG A 124 32.89 -26.12 -3.83
CA ARG A 124 31.57 -26.74 -3.64
C ARG A 124 30.61 -25.90 -2.76
N ALA A 125 31.13 -25.06 -1.86
CA ALA A 125 30.33 -24.18 -1.02
C ALA A 125 29.89 -22.88 -1.72
N LEU A 126 30.60 -22.45 -2.77
CA LEU A 126 30.33 -21.20 -3.48
C LEU A 126 28.97 -21.20 -4.18
N ARG A 127 28.60 -22.32 -4.83
CA ARG A 127 27.33 -22.41 -5.56
C ARG A 127 26.10 -22.28 -4.65
N PRO A 128 26.00 -22.99 -3.51
CA PRO A 128 24.94 -22.75 -2.52
C PRO A 128 24.90 -21.31 -2.01
N GLN A 129 26.04 -20.68 -1.72
CA GLN A 129 26.10 -19.28 -1.27
C GLN A 129 25.59 -18.30 -2.34
N TYR A 130 25.95 -18.52 -3.61
CA TYR A 130 25.40 -17.77 -4.73
C TYR A 130 23.87 -17.85 -4.76
N LEU A 131 23.31 -19.06 -4.64
CA LEU A 131 21.85 -19.27 -4.67
C LEU A 131 21.15 -18.59 -3.48
N ALA A 132 21.75 -18.62 -2.29
CA ALA A 132 21.23 -17.91 -1.12
C ALA A 132 21.18 -16.39 -1.34
N LEU A 133 22.26 -15.81 -1.88
CA LEU A 133 22.35 -14.38 -2.16
C LEU A 133 21.39 -13.94 -3.29
N ASP A 134 21.24 -14.77 -4.32
CA ASP A 134 20.27 -14.53 -5.39
C ASP A 134 18.82 -14.58 -4.88
N ALA A 135 18.53 -15.48 -3.94
CA ALA A 135 17.23 -15.54 -3.26
C ALA A 135 16.96 -14.30 -2.41
N VAL A 136 17.96 -13.76 -1.70
CA VAL A 136 17.85 -12.49 -0.95
C VAL A 136 17.54 -11.33 -1.90
N LYS A 137 18.29 -11.20 -3.00
CA LYS A 137 18.05 -10.17 -4.02
C LYS A 137 16.64 -10.27 -4.62
N THR A 138 16.23 -11.48 -4.99
CA THR A 138 14.90 -11.73 -5.56
C THR A 138 13.78 -11.36 -4.58
N THR A 139 13.97 -11.69 -3.30
CA THR A 139 13.05 -11.30 -2.23
C THR A 139 12.98 -9.78 -2.07
N GLY A 140 14.12 -9.08 -2.07
CA GLY A 140 14.18 -7.62 -2.00
C GLY A 140 13.41 -6.95 -3.15
N ASN A 141 13.59 -7.42 -4.39
CA ASN A 141 12.84 -6.92 -5.55
C ASN A 141 11.32 -7.14 -5.42
N ALA A 142 10.91 -8.26 -4.85
CA ALA A 142 9.50 -8.56 -4.63
C ALA A 142 8.89 -7.66 -3.54
N ILE A 143 9.63 -7.35 -2.47
CA ILE A 143 9.22 -6.39 -1.43
C ILE A 143 9.05 -4.99 -2.04
N ASP A 144 10.02 -4.53 -2.83
CA ASP A 144 9.93 -3.23 -3.51
C ASP A 144 8.72 -3.15 -4.45
N THR A 145 8.46 -4.22 -5.21
CA THR A 145 7.27 -4.31 -6.07
C THR A 145 5.98 -4.16 -5.26
N VAL A 146 5.91 -4.82 -4.09
CA VAL A 146 4.77 -4.74 -3.18
C VAL A 146 4.59 -3.33 -2.61
N PHE A 147 5.66 -2.70 -2.12
CA PHE A 147 5.57 -1.35 -1.56
C PHE A 147 5.21 -0.30 -2.61
N ASN A 148 5.72 -0.42 -3.83
CA ASN A 148 5.30 0.43 -4.94
C ASN A 148 3.83 0.25 -5.32
N ALA A 149 3.32 -0.99 -5.29
CA ALA A 149 1.90 -1.26 -5.55
C ALA A 149 0.99 -0.63 -4.48
N LEU A 150 1.34 -0.80 -3.19
CA LEU A 150 0.62 -0.16 -2.08
C LEU A 150 0.69 1.37 -2.17
N ALA A 151 1.88 1.93 -2.43
CA ALA A 151 2.06 3.36 -2.59
C ALA A 151 1.19 3.94 -3.71
N ARG A 152 1.09 3.24 -4.85
CA ARG A 152 0.21 3.63 -5.95
C ARG A 152 -1.26 3.59 -5.55
N ALA A 153 -1.69 2.53 -4.89
CA ALA A 153 -3.09 2.37 -4.51
C ALA A 153 -3.57 3.40 -3.49
N ILE A 154 -2.69 3.84 -2.58
CA ILE A 154 -3.02 4.96 -1.69
C ILE A 154 -3.25 6.24 -2.51
N VAL A 155 -2.40 6.53 -3.51
CA VAL A 155 -2.58 7.70 -4.38
C VAL A 155 -3.88 7.59 -5.19
N GLU A 156 -4.14 6.45 -5.82
CA GLU A 156 -5.36 6.19 -6.59
C GLU A 156 -6.62 6.32 -5.72
N PHE A 157 -6.60 5.77 -4.50
CA PHE A 157 -7.68 5.93 -3.53
C PHE A 157 -8.01 7.40 -3.28
N TRP A 158 -7.01 8.24 -3.00
CA TRP A 158 -7.25 9.65 -2.70
C TRP A 158 -7.71 10.45 -3.92
N MET A 159 -7.22 10.13 -5.12
CA MET A 159 -7.68 10.73 -6.38
C MET A 159 -9.15 10.40 -6.65
N ASP A 160 -9.57 9.15 -6.45
CA ASP A 160 -10.96 8.74 -6.65
C ASP A 160 -11.91 9.46 -5.67
N ILE A 161 -11.46 9.65 -4.42
CA ILE A 161 -12.19 10.42 -3.41
C ILE A 161 -12.30 11.89 -3.81
N GLU A 162 -11.24 12.50 -4.34
CA GLU A 162 -11.27 13.88 -4.84
C GLU A 162 -12.28 14.05 -5.99
N VAL A 163 -12.25 13.16 -6.98
CA VAL A 163 -13.20 13.19 -8.10
C VAL A 163 -14.64 13.04 -7.61
N ALA A 164 -14.88 12.12 -6.67
CA ALA A 164 -16.19 11.92 -6.07
C ALA A 164 -16.64 13.16 -5.26
N LEU A 165 -15.71 13.84 -4.58
CA LEU A 165 -15.99 15.05 -3.82
C LEU A 165 -16.37 16.22 -4.74
N ILE A 166 -15.67 16.39 -5.87
CA ILE A 166 -16.04 17.39 -6.88
C ILE A 166 -17.46 17.13 -7.39
N ALA A 167 -17.81 15.87 -7.68
CA ALA A 167 -19.16 15.50 -8.08
C ALA A 167 -20.21 15.80 -7.00
N LEU A 168 -19.88 15.55 -5.72
CA LEU A 168 -20.71 15.92 -4.58
C LEU A 168 -20.97 17.43 -4.54
N LEU A 169 -19.92 18.25 -4.65
CA LEU A 169 -20.03 19.71 -4.60
C LEU A 169 -20.95 20.24 -5.69
N VAL A 170 -20.80 19.74 -6.93
CA VAL A 170 -21.68 20.10 -8.05
C VAL A 170 -23.13 19.70 -7.75
N GLY A 171 -23.36 18.50 -7.22
CA GLY A 171 -24.69 18.01 -6.86
C GLY A 171 -25.36 18.85 -5.78
N LEU A 172 -24.62 19.19 -4.71
CA LEU A 172 -25.11 20.04 -3.62
C LEU A 172 -25.36 21.48 -4.08
N ALA A 173 -24.50 22.06 -4.90
CA ALA A 173 -24.71 23.39 -5.47
C ALA A 173 -25.98 23.45 -6.34
N ALA A 174 -26.21 22.42 -7.16
CA ALA A 174 -27.43 22.29 -7.95
C ALA A 174 -28.69 22.14 -7.06
N ALA A 175 -28.58 21.46 -5.92
CA ALA A 175 -29.67 21.30 -4.95
C ALA A 175 -29.94 22.58 -4.13
N ALA A 176 -28.95 23.46 -3.94
CA ALA A 176 -29.11 24.70 -3.17
C ALA A 176 -30.06 25.71 -3.84
N LEU A 177 -30.07 25.80 -5.17
CA LEU A 177 -30.92 26.74 -5.92
C LEU A 177 -32.43 26.52 -5.68
N PRO A 178 -32.99 25.29 -5.83
CA PRO A 178 -34.41 25.04 -5.58
C PRO A 178 -34.80 25.00 -4.10
N ALA A 179 -33.85 25.03 -3.16
CA ALA A 179 -34.13 24.88 -1.72
C ALA A 179 -34.94 26.05 -1.14
N VAL A 180 -34.85 27.25 -1.73
CA VAL A 180 -35.54 28.47 -1.27
C VAL A 180 -36.92 28.69 -1.90
N VAL A 181 -37.35 27.78 -2.79
CA VAL A 181 -38.63 27.90 -3.51
C VAL A 181 -39.61 26.85 -2.98
N PRO A 182 -40.80 27.24 -2.46
CA PRO A 182 -41.73 26.33 -1.79
C PRO A 182 -42.13 25.09 -2.60
N LEU A 183 -42.33 25.26 -3.91
CA LEU A 183 -42.77 24.17 -4.79
C LEU A 183 -41.66 23.15 -5.09
N THR A 184 -40.39 23.52 -4.91
CA THR A 184 -39.23 22.69 -5.29
C THR A 184 -38.39 22.23 -4.10
N THR A 185 -38.76 22.63 -2.87
CA THR A 185 -38.01 22.32 -1.65
C THR A 185 -37.85 20.80 -1.42
N ALA A 186 -38.91 20.03 -1.64
CA ALA A 186 -38.85 18.57 -1.52
C ALA A 186 -37.89 17.95 -2.54
N ALA A 187 -37.86 18.46 -3.78
CA ALA A 187 -36.94 18.02 -4.81
C ALA A 187 -35.48 18.39 -4.50
N ALA A 188 -35.25 19.56 -3.91
CA ALA A 188 -33.93 20.00 -3.45
C ALA A 188 -33.34 19.03 -2.41
N ILE A 189 -34.15 18.63 -1.42
CA ILE A 189 -33.75 17.68 -0.38
C ILE A 189 -33.45 16.31 -1.00
N ALA A 190 -34.31 15.82 -1.89
CA ALA A 190 -34.09 14.54 -2.56
C ALA A 190 -32.80 14.55 -3.40
N ALA A 191 -32.52 15.65 -4.10
CA ALA A 191 -31.28 15.81 -4.86
C ALA A 191 -30.04 15.82 -3.94
N ALA A 192 -30.09 16.57 -2.83
CA ALA A 192 -29.00 16.61 -1.86
C ALA A 192 -28.72 15.23 -1.25
N ALA A 193 -29.78 14.50 -0.85
CA ALA A 193 -29.66 13.14 -0.33
C ALA A 193 -29.05 12.19 -1.38
N ALA A 194 -29.48 12.28 -2.64
CA ALA A 194 -28.94 11.46 -3.72
C ALA A 194 -27.44 11.73 -3.95
N SER A 195 -27.00 12.99 -3.92
CA SER A 195 -25.58 13.33 -4.05
C SER A 195 -24.74 12.78 -2.88
N LEU A 196 -25.26 12.86 -1.65
CA LEU A 196 -24.58 12.31 -0.47
C LEU A 196 -24.50 10.78 -0.52
N ILE A 197 -25.55 10.10 -0.94
CA ILE A 197 -25.57 8.63 -1.12
C ILE A 197 -24.56 8.21 -2.19
N ALA A 198 -24.53 8.91 -3.33
CA ALA A 198 -23.57 8.64 -4.40
C ALA A 198 -22.13 8.82 -3.91
N PHE A 199 -21.84 9.90 -3.16
CA PHE A 199 -20.53 10.13 -2.57
C PHE A 199 -20.17 9.04 -1.54
N GLY A 200 -21.07 8.69 -0.62
CA GLY A 200 -20.85 7.62 0.35
C GLY A 200 -20.59 6.26 -0.30
N THR A 201 -21.24 5.98 -1.44
CA THR A 201 -21.00 4.78 -2.25
C THR A 201 -19.60 4.80 -2.85
N ALA A 202 -19.15 5.94 -3.39
CA ALA A 202 -17.80 6.09 -3.92
C ALA A 202 -16.74 5.89 -2.83
N VAL A 203 -16.92 6.50 -1.65
CA VAL A 203 -16.02 6.32 -0.50
C VAL A 203 -15.94 4.84 -0.09
N SER A 204 -17.09 4.17 0.04
CA SER A 204 -17.15 2.75 0.42
C SER A 204 -16.50 1.83 -0.61
N SER A 205 -16.68 2.13 -1.90
CA SER A 205 -16.05 1.40 -3.00
C SER A 205 -14.53 1.54 -2.95
N ALA A 206 -14.03 2.76 -2.75
CA ALA A 206 -12.60 3.04 -2.65
C ALA A 206 -11.97 2.30 -1.45
N ILE A 207 -12.64 2.29 -0.29
CA ILE A 207 -12.19 1.54 0.90
C ILE A 207 -12.14 0.04 0.63
N THR A 208 -13.13 -0.50 -0.09
CA THR A 208 -13.18 -1.93 -0.44
C THR A 208 -12.01 -2.31 -1.35
N MET A 209 -11.76 -1.53 -2.40
CA MET A 209 -10.63 -1.76 -3.30
C MET A 209 -9.29 -1.72 -2.56
N PHE A 210 -9.11 -0.78 -1.64
CA PHE A 210 -7.90 -0.72 -0.82
C PHE A 210 -7.74 -1.95 0.07
N THR A 211 -8.82 -2.41 0.69
CA THR A 211 -8.83 -3.61 1.54
C THR A 211 -8.50 -4.87 0.74
N ASP A 212 -9.04 -5.00 -0.47
CA ASP A 212 -8.74 -6.11 -1.36
C ASP A 212 -7.26 -6.16 -1.74
N LEU A 213 -6.66 -5.01 -2.05
CA LEU A 213 -5.23 -4.94 -2.32
C LEU A 213 -4.39 -5.28 -1.09
N ALA A 214 -4.77 -4.81 0.10
CA ALA A 214 -4.08 -5.16 1.33
C ALA A 214 -4.12 -6.68 1.59
N ASN A 215 -5.27 -7.31 1.35
CA ASN A 215 -5.43 -8.76 1.44
C ASN A 215 -4.57 -9.50 0.41
N GLU A 216 -4.56 -9.06 -0.85
CA GLU A 216 -3.69 -9.63 -1.88
C GLU A 216 -2.22 -9.52 -1.50
N THR A 217 -1.84 -8.38 -0.90
CA THR A 217 -0.47 -8.13 -0.44
C THR A 217 -0.08 -9.05 0.72
N SER A 218 -1.02 -9.35 1.62
CA SER A 218 -0.82 -10.33 2.69
C SER A 218 -0.55 -11.73 2.12
N VAL A 219 -1.30 -12.14 1.08
CA VAL A 219 -1.07 -13.41 0.38
C VAL A 219 0.32 -13.45 -0.27
N ARG A 220 0.73 -12.35 -0.93
CA ARG A 220 2.09 -12.22 -1.52
C ARG A 220 3.18 -12.25 -0.45
N THR A 221 2.93 -11.71 0.73
CA THR A 221 3.85 -11.77 1.86
C THR A 221 3.96 -13.19 2.41
N ALA A 222 2.86 -13.94 2.49
CA ALA A 222 2.89 -15.35 2.87
C ALA A 222 3.63 -16.22 1.82
N GLU A 223 3.53 -15.87 0.54
CA GLU A 223 4.34 -16.47 -0.53
C GLU A 223 5.83 -16.15 -0.35
N LEU A 224 6.20 -14.91 -0.07
CA LEU A 224 7.57 -14.53 0.24
C LEU A 224 8.09 -15.28 1.47
N GLY A 225 7.28 -15.40 2.53
CA GLY A 225 7.60 -16.20 3.69
C GLY A 225 7.88 -17.65 3.32
N ARG A 226 7.05 -18.25 2.47
CA ARG A 226 7.28 -19.61 1.96
C ARG A 226 8.58 -19.72 1.15
N ARG A 227 8.90 -18.74 0.30
CA ARG A 227 10.17 -18.69 -0.45
C ARG A 227 11.40 -18.52 0.43
N VAL A 228 11.31 -17.72 1.49
CA VAL A 228 12.38 -17.59 2.49
C VAL A 228 12.63 -18.92 3.21
N HIS A 229 11.57 -19.71 3.43
CA HIS A 229 11.68 -21.05 4.04
C HIS A 229 11.93 -22.16 3.02
N ASP A 230 11.86 -21.88 1.72
CA ASP A 230 12.15 -22.82 0.66
C ASP A 230 13.67 -22.99 0.58
N GLY A 231 14.18 -23.96 1.32
CA GLY A 231 15.61 -24.19 1.62
C GLY A 231 16.51 -24.54 0.44
N THR A 232 16.11 -24.20 -0.78
CA THR A 232 16.88 -24.40 -2.02
C THR A 232 18.21 -23.63 -2.00
N GLY A 233 18.26 -22.47 -1.32
CA GLY A 233 19.49 -21.72 -1.02
C GLY A 233 19.97 -21.81 0.44
N PHE A 234 19.10 -22.22 1.37
CA PHE A 234 19.38 -22.32 2.81
C PHE A 234 19.15 -23.75 3.29
N VAL A 235 20.19 -24.57 3.25
CA VAL A 235 20.13 -25.97 3.70
C VAL A 235 19.75 -25.99 5.18
N GLN A 236 18.61 -26.60 5.52
CA GLN A 236 18.03 -26.64 6.87
C GLN A 236 17.75 -25.25 7.49
N GLY A 237 17.48 -24.23 6.66
CA GLY A 237 17.19 -22.87 7.14
C GLY A 237 18.42 -22.13 7.68
N SER A 238 19.62 -22.69 7.50
CA SER A 238 20.88 -22.06 7.87
C SER A 238 21.62 -21.58 6.63
N TRP A 239 22.52 -20.62 6.83
CA TRP A 239 23.46 -20.23 5.78
C TRP A 239 24.27 -21.46 5.32
N PRO A 240 24.53 -21.64 4.01
CA PRO A 240 25.38 -22.73 3.56
C PRO A 240 26.77 -22.64 4.19
N VAL A 241 27.07 -23.58 5.08
CA VAL A 241 28.42 -23.79 5.61
C VAL A 241 29.25 -24.55 4.59
N SER A 242 30.56 -24.33 4.57
CA SER A 242 31.42 -25.18 3.76
C SER A 242 31.37 -26.60 4.33
N ALA A 243 31.47 -27.62 3.46
CA ALA A 243 31.66 -29.00 3.89
C ALA A 243 33.04 -29.22 4.59
N ALA A 244 33.75 -28.14 4.94
CA ALA A 244 35.07 -28.18 5.53
C ALA A 244 35.05 -28.28 7.06
N GLU A 245 33.92 -28.65 7.68
CA GLU A 245 33.95 -29.09 9.09
C GLU A 245 34.93 -30.26 9.28
N GLU A 246 35.07 -31.13 8.28
CA GLU A 246 36.10 -32.17 8.20
C GLU A 246 37.53 -31.61 8.21
N PHE A 247 37.77 -30.35 7.81
CA PHE A 247 39.10 -29.73 7.79
C PHE A 247 39.26 -28.62 8.84
N SER A 248 38.35 -28.55 9.83
CA SER A 248 38.25 -27.39 10.74
C SER A 248 39.15 -27.48 11.98
N ASP A 249 39.62 -28.67 12.35
CA ASP A 249 40.33 -28.88 13.61
C ASP A 249 41.86 -28.77 13.49
N ALA A 250 42.38 -28.76 12.25
CA ALA A 250 43.81 -28.76 11.93
C ALA A 250 44.62 -29.82 12.69
N SER A 251 43.99 -30.93 13.10
CA SER A 251 44.68 -31.98 13.81
C SER A 251 45.48 -32.84 12.83
N LEU A 252 46.58 -33.41 13.33
CA LEU A 252 47.51 -34.21 12.53
C LEU A 252 47.35 -35.71 12.79
N THR A 253 46.44 -36.12 13.69
CA THR A 253 46.46 -37.46 14.30
C THR A 253 45.11 -37.97 14.84
N ASP A 254 43.96 -37.50 14.35
CA ASP A 254 42.65 -37.92 14.88
C ASP A 254 41.97 -39.07 14.12
N GLY A 255 42.61 -39.60 13.07
CA GLY A 255 42.16 -40.73 12.27
C GLY A 255 41.09 -40.40 11.24
N ASP A 256 40.89 -39.11 10.95
CA ASP A 256 39.94 -38.66 9.93
C ASP A 256 40.56 -38.68 8.50
N PRO A 257 39.77 -38.53 7.43
CA PRO A 257 40.27 -38.60 6.06
C PRO A 257 41.15 -37.39 5.65
N THR A 258 41.36 -36.43 6.55
CA THR A 258 42.15 -35.22 6.31
C THR A 258 43.59 -35.33 6.80
N GLU A 259 43.97 -36.44 7.44
CA GLU A 259 45.34 -36.74 7.86
C GLU A 259 46.36 -36.65 6.70
N TRP A 260 47.46 -35.95 6.95
CA TRP A 260 48.53 -35.77 5.96
C TRP A 260 49.43 -36.99 5.91
N ASN A 261 49.17 -37.86 4.94
CA ASN A 261 49.97 -39.06 4.72
C ASN A 261 51.19 -38.72 3.85
N LEU A 262 52.38 -38.61 4.46
CA LEU A 262 53.63 -38.67 3.68
C LEU A 262 53.76 -40.07 3.09
N ARG A 263 53.66 -40.19 1.76
CA ARG A 263 54.06 -41.39 1.02
C ARG A 263 55.56 -41.41 0.79
#